data_AF-A0A9D2R7G8-F1
#
_entry.id   AF-A0A9D2R7G8-F1
#
_cell.length_a   1.000
_cell.length_b   1.000
_cell.length_c   1.000
_cell.angle_alpha   90.00
_cell.angle_beta   90.00
_cell.angle_gamma   90.00
#
_symmetry.space_group_name_H-M   'P 1'
#
loop_
_entity.id
_entity.type
_entity.pdbx_description
1 polymer ?
#
loop_
_entity_poly.entity_id
_entity_poly.type
_entity_poly.pdbx_seq_one_letter_code
_entity_poly.pdbx_strand_id
1 'polypeptide(L)'
;MAKTIKFNLICDEKPVRTIEDLQSNFSIEDVLDYYNNKLLHRWLSVRGYNSELEAVSAITSNDPMEIIKELIRIFDVSTDEKKVEESIYMLKYLDERKELCAIYEQENYKAKSIIDDYEAGYRQLVDGILENPSDVAIIKANIAEIASNYAWILKLNHRNLFYVLREKSVLAVMCLLMNEKSRNYYLPVEITEEDGTVTLDTAKNADKKAMFEYICLMIKRSDFTTTLEGNLVSFSGMTDGYWKDLEPKGKRYMIVSMGDGDYVRSAGHSGGDLSSADILNKFVIVDGVDYKSNSDTRKLLYMEV
;
A
#
# COMPACT_ATOMS: atom_id res chain seq x y z
N MET A 1 -5.82 -65.41 -12.74
CA MET A 1 -5.74 -64.41 -13.84
C MET A 1 -6.99 -63.58 -13.79
N ALA A 2 -6.89 -62.28 -13.49
CA ALA A 2 -8.05 -61.39 -13.47
C ALA A 2 -8.59 -61.24 -14.90
N LYS A 3 -9.91 -61.34 -15.09
CA LYS A 3 -10.54 -61.10 -16.40
C LYS A 3 -10.34 -59.62 -16.73
N THR A 4 -9.59 -59.34 -17.79
CA THR A 4 -9.41 -57.97 -18.29
C THR A 4 -10.76 -57.44 -18.77
N ILE A 5 -11.28 -56.41 -18.12
CA ILE A 5 -12.60 -55.84 -18.42
C ILE A 5 -12.47 -54.90 -19.61
N LYS A 6 -13.24 -55.15 -20.68
CA LYS A 6 -13.35 -54.24 -21.83
C LYS A 6 -14.16 -53.01 -21.42
N PHE A 7 -13.68 -51.82 -21.80
CA PHE A 7 -14.36 -50.55 -21.61
C PHE A 7 -14.33 -49.72 -22.89
N ASN A 8 -15.08 -48.62 -22.94
CA ASN A 8 -15.16 -47.73 -24.09
C ASN A 8 -14.43 -46.42 -23.78
N LEU A 9 -13.79 -45.81 -24.78
CA LEU A 9 -13.41 -44.40 -24.69
C LEU A 9 -14.64 -43.54 -25.01
N ILE A 10 -14.60 -42.27 -24.63
CA ILE A 10 -15.59 -41.27 -25.05
C ILE A 10 -14.83 -40.20 -25.83
N CYS A 11 -15.18 -39.96 -27.08
CA CYS A 11 -14.59 -38.90 -27.89
C CYS A 11 -15.73 -38.01 -28.42
N ASP A 12 -15.66 -36.70 -28.19
CA ASP A 12 -16.74 -35.73 -28.50
C ASP A 12 -18.12 -36.24 -28.03
N GLU A 13 -18.21 -36.62 -26.75
CA GLU A 13 -19.40 -37.18 -26.10
C GLU A 13 -19.93 -38.51 -26.68
N LYS A 14 -19.23 -39.11 -27.64
CA LYS A 14 -19.64 -40.37 -28.28
C LYS A 14 -18.79 -41.56 -27.83
N PRO A 15 -19.42 -42.72 -27.57
CA PRO A 15 -18.70 -43.91 -27.12
C PRO A 15 -17.93 -44.56 -28.26
N VAL A 16 -16.63 -44.76 -28.04
CA VAL A 16 -15.70 -45.42 -28.95
C VAL A 16 -15.44 -46.85 -28.47
N ARG A 17 -15.97 -47.82 -29.23
CA ARG A 17 -15.85 -49.26 -28.93
C ARG A 17 -14.87 -49.93 -29.88
N THR A 18 -14.74 -49.47 -31.11
CA THR A 18 -13.81 -50.05 -32.08
C THR A 18 -12.90 -48.98 -32.67
N ILE A 19 -11.91 -49.40 -33.47
CA ILE A 19 -11.05 -48.47 -34.20
C ILE A 19 -11.88 -47.66 -35.20
N GLU A 20 -12.90 -48.27 -35.82
CA GLU A 20 -13.81 -47.58 -36.74
C GLU A 20 -14.64 -46.51 -36.02
N ASP A 21 -15.06 -46.77 -34.77
CA ASP A 21 -15.70 -45.75 -33.95
C ASP A 21 -14.73 -44.61 -33.61
N LEU A 22 -13.45 -44.92 -33.37
CA LEU A 22 -12.40 -43.94 -33.08
C LEU A 22 -12.14 -43.05 -34.29
N GLN A 23 -12.03 -43.65 -35.49
CA GLN A 23 -11.87 -42.95 -36.76
C GLN A 23 -13.03 -41.98 -37.02
N SER A 24 -14.27 -42.44 -36.78
CA SER A 24 -15.48 -41.67 -37.08
C SER A 24 -15.73 -40.50 -36.10
N ASN A 25 -15.16 -40.59 -34.89
CA ASN A 25 -15.40 -39.63 -33.80
C ASN A 25 -14.09 -39.12 -33.21
N PHE A 26 -13.04 -39.02 -34.02
CA PHE A 26 -11.71 -38.65 -33.56
C PHE A 26 -11.69 -37.21 -33.06
N SER A 27 -11.46 -37.03 -31.75
CA SER A 27 -11.27 -35.73 -31.12
C SER A 27 -9.81 -35.58 -30.72
N ILE A 28 -9.14 -34.55 -31.24
CA ILE A 28 -7.72 -34.30 -31.00
C ILE A 28 -7.45 -34.11 -29.50
N GLU A 29 -8.33 -33.38 -28.81
CA GLU A 29 -8.22 -33.12 -27.37
C GLU A 29 -8.34 -34.42 -26.56
N ASP A 30 -9.43 -35.16 -26.73
CA ASP A 30 -9.68 -36.39 -25.97
C ASP A 30 -8.62 -37.46 -26.23
N VAL A 31 -8.24 -37.65 -27.50
CA VAL A 31 -7.29 -38.70 -27.89
C VAL A 31 -5.88 -38.39 -27.41
N LEU A 32 -5.47 -37.11 -27.44
CA LEU A 32 -4.20 -36.67 -26.87
C LEU A 32 -4.16 -36.90 -25.35
N ASP A 33 -5.25 -36.56 -24.65
CA ASP A 33 -5.36 -36.79 -23.21
C ASP A 33 -5.31 -38.28 -22.86
N TYR A 34 -6.03 -39.13 -23.60
CA TYR A 34 -5.99 -40.58 -23.43
C TYR A 34 -4.62 -41.18 -23.75
N TYR A 35 -3.88 -40.60 -24.67
CA TYR A 35 -2.49 -40.97 -24.93
C TYR A 35 -1.60 -40.61 -23.73
N ASN A 36 -1.68 -39.37 -23.24
CA ASN A 36 -0.87 -38.83 -22.15
C ASN A 36 -1.08 -39.59 -20.83
N ASN A 37 -2.33 -39.89 -20.49
CA ASN A 37 -2.67 -40.62 -19.25
C ASN A 37 -2.59 -42.16 -19.39
N LYS A 38 -2.14 -42.66 -20.54
CA LYS A 38 -2.02 -44.10 -20.89
C LYS A 38 -3.34 -44.88 -20.93
N LEU A 39 -4.49 -44.21 -20.93
CA LEU A 39 -5.79 -44.87 -21.08
C LEU A 39 -5.98 -45.47 -22.48
N LEU A 40 -5.49 -44.79 -23.52
CA LEU A 40 -5.51 -45.29 -24.90
C LEU A 40 -4.77 -46.62 -25.02
N HIS A 41 -3.60 -46.74 -24.38
CA HIS A 41 -2.78 -47.95 -24.39
C HIS A 41 -3.51 -49.12 -23.72
N ARG A 42 -4.17 -48.85 -22.58
CA ARG A 42 -5.00 -49.86 -21.88
C ARG A 42 -6.19 -50.27 -22.75
N TRP A 43 -6.88 -49.32 -23.37
CA TRP A 43 -8.03 -49.59 -24.22
C TRP A 43 -7.66 -50.49 -25.42
N LEU A 44 -6.52 -50.24 -26.08
CA LEU A 44 -6.00 -51.09 -27.15
C LEU A 44 -5.67 -52.50 -26.63
N SER A 45 -4.99 -52.58 -25.48
CA SER A 45 -4.59 -53.85 -24.85
C SER A 45 -5.79 -54.73 -24.49
N VAL A 46 -6.81 -54.19 -23.83
CA VAL A 46 -7.99 -54.99 -23.41
C VAL A 46 -8.86 -55.45 -24.59
N ARG A 47 -8.71 -54.82 -25.76
CA ARG A 47 -9.43 -55.16 -27.00
C ARG A 47 -8.63 -56.04 -27.96
N GLY A 48 -7.32 -56.18 -27.74
CA GLY A 48 -6.44 -57.04 -28.54
C GLY A 48 -5.88 -56.37 -29.79
N TYR A 49 -5.90 -55.03 -29.85
CA TYR A 49 -5.30 -54.24 -30.94
C TYR A 49 -3.78 -54.14 -30.73
N ASN A 50 -3.08 -55.28 -30.84
CA ASN A 50 -1.67 -55.39 -30.47
C ASN A 50 -0.75 -54.60 -31.41
N SER A 51 -1.06 -54.55 -32.71
CA SER A 51 -0.33 -53.79 -33.73
C SER A 51 -0.36 -52.28 -33.45
N GLU A 52 -1.55 -51.76 -33.23
CA GLU A 52 -1.80 -50.34 -32.93
C GLU A 52 -1.20 -49.99 -31.56
N LEU A 53 -1.30 -50.90 -30.58
CA LEU A 53 -0.67 -50.72 -29.27
C LEU A 53 0.85 -50.60 -29.39
N GLU A 54 1.49 -51.46 -30.18
CA GLU A 54 2.93 -51.42 -30.42
C GLU A 54 3.33 -50.10 -31.08
N ALA A 55 2.60 -49.69 -32.12
CA ALA A 55 2.85 -48.43 -32.82
C ALA A 55 2.65 -47.19 -31.92
N VAL A 56 1.55 -47.14 -31.15
CA VAL A 56 1.29 -46.06 -30.17
C VAL A 56 2.37 -46.03 -29.09
N SER A 57 2.84 -47.19 -28.64
CA SER A 57 3.88 -47.29 -27.61
C SER A 57 5.27 -46.90 -28.14
N ALA A 58 5.47 -46.93 -29.46
CA ALA A 58 6.72 -46.55 -30.12
C ALA A 58 6.87 -45.03 -30.34
N ILE A 59 5.82 -44.23 -30.08
CA ILE A 59 5.89 -42.76 -30.16
C ILE A 59 6.84 -42.23 -29.09
N THR A 60 7.95 -41.62 -29.51
CA THR A 60 8.97 -41.05 -28.62
C THR A 60 8.90 -39.54 -28.47
N SER A 61 8.05 -38.86 -29.24
CA SER A 61 7.90 -37.41 -29.17
C SER A 61 7.17 -37.01 -27.88
N ASN A 62 7.60 -35.87 -27.31
CA ASN A 62 6.88 -35.18 -26.24
C ASN A 62 6.13 -33.95 -26.75
N ASP A 63 6.23 -33.65 -28.05
CA ASP A 63 5.49 -32.55 -28.68
C ASP A 63 4.07 -33.01 -29.04
N PRO A 64 3.01 -32.39 -28.48
CA PRO A 64 1.62 -32.69 -28.80
C PRO A 64 1.31 -32.75 -30.29
N MET A 65 1.95 -31.89 -31.09
CA MET A 65 1.76 -31.82 -32.54
C MET A 65 2.22 -33.10 -33.23
N GLU A 66 3.46 -33.52 -32.94
CA GLU A 66 4.04 -34.74 -33.51
C GLU A 66 3.31 -35.99 -33.01
N ILE A 67 2.90 -36.01 -31.73
CA ILE A 67 2.10 -37.11 -31.17
C ILE A 67 0.80 -37.26 -31.95
N ILE A 68 0.04 -36.19 -32.16
CA ILE A 68 -1.26 -36.27 -32.86
C ILE A 68 -1.09 -36.64 -34.33
N LYS A 69 -0.07 -36.12 -35.02
CA LYS A 69 0.25 -36.52 -36.40
C LYS A 69 0.53 -38.02 -36.49
N GLU A 70 1.27 -38.59 -35.54
CA GLU A 70 1.52 -40.03 -35.47
C GLU A 70 0.23 -40.82 -35.14
N LEU A 71 -0.59 -40.36 -34.20
CA LEU A 71 -1.85 -41.04 -33.85
C LEU A 71 -2.85 -41.05 -35.02
N ILE A 72 -2.96 -39.96 -35.78
CA ILE A 72 -3.79 -39.90 -37.01
C ILE A 72 -3.31 -40.92 -38.03
N ARG A 73 -1.99 -41.07 -38.20
CA ARG A 73 -1.39 -42.08 -39.10
C ARG A 73 -1.65 -43.51 -38.62
N ILE A 74 -1.45 -43.78 -37.32
CA ILE A 74 -1.61 -45.12 -36.75
C ILE A 74 -3.05 -45.61 -36.87
N PHE A 75 -4.02 -44.73 -36.65
CA PHE A 75 -5.44 -45.08 -36.70
C PHE A 75 -6.10 -44.84 -38.07
N ASP A 76 -5.34 -44.42 -39.07
CA ASP A 76 -5.84 -44.14 -40.43
C ASP A 76 -7.06 -43.19 -40.42
N VAL A 77 -6.96 -42.10 -39.66
CA VAL A 77 -8.06 -41.14 -39.50
C VAL A 77 -8.08 -40.21 -40.71
N SER A 78 -9.18 -40.22 -41.46
CA SER A 78 -9.38 -39.32 -42.60
C SER A 78 -9.65 -37.89 -42.14
N THR A 79 -8.59 -37.09 -41.95
CA THR A 79 -8.67 -35.67 -41.55
C THR A 79 -7.95 -34.74 -42.50
N ASP A 80 -8.39 -33.48 -42.57
CA ASP A 80 -7.67 -32.40 -43.28
C ASP A 80 -6.48 -31.92 -42.43
N GLU A 81 -5.26 -32.06 -42.95
CA GLU A 81 -4.01 -31.70 -42.27
C GLU A 81 -4.02 -30.24 -41.77
N LYS A 82 -4.63 -29.30 -42.51
CA LYS A 82 -4.74 -27.89 -42.07
C LYS A 82 -5.65 -27.75 -40.84
N LYS A 83 -6.76 -28.48 -40.79
CA LYS A 83 -7.68 -28.45 -39.64
C LYS A 83 -7.06 -29.06 -38.39
N VAL A 84 -6.21 -30.08 -38.58
CA VAL A 84 -5.43 -30.69 -37.51
C VAL A 84 -4.44 -29.68 -36.93
N GLU A 85 -3.68 -29.00 -37.79
CA GLU A 85 -2.72 -27.97 -37.35
C GLU A 85 -3.40 -26.80 -36.63
N GLU A 86 -4.53 -26.31 -37.16
CA GLU A 86 -5.35 -25.26 -36.52
C GLU A 86 -5.83 -25.69 -35.12
N SER A 87 -6.32 -26.92 -34.99
CA SER A 87 -6.84 -27.46 -33.73
C SER A 87 -5.74 -27.62 -32.68
N ILE A 88 -4.57 -28.09 -33.08
CA ILE A 88 -3.43 -28.25 -32.16
C ILE A 88 -2.88 -26.88 -31.73
N TYR A 89 -2.82 -25.91 -32.64
CA TYR A 89 -2.45 -24.55 -32.29
C TYR A 89 -3.45 -23.94 -31.29
N MET A 90 -4.75 -24.13 -31.51
CA MET A 90 -5.79 -23.70 -30.58
C MET A 90 -5.64 -24.34 -29.19
N LEU A 91 -5.36 -25.64 -29.11
CA LEU A 91 -5.14 -26.34 -27.84
C LEU A 91 -3.92 -25.79 -27.08
N LYS A 92 -2.79 -25.61 -27.77
CA LYS A 92 -1.58 -25.03 -27.16
C LYS A 92 -1.83 -23.62 -26.64
N TYR A 93 -2.51 -22.79 -27.43
CA TYR A 93 -2.89 -21.44 -27.02
C TYR A 93 -3.81 -21.43 -25.79
N LEU A 94 -4.77 -22.35 -25.70
CA LEU A 94 -5.66 -22.45 -24.54
C LEU A 94 -4.92 -22.89 -23.28
N ASP A 95 -3.94 -23.78 -23.40
CA ASP A 95 -3.13 -24.25 -22.27
C ASP A 95 -2.19 -23.15 -21.75
N GLU A 96 -1.44 -22.50 -22.65
CA GLU A 96 -0.61 -21.33 -22.32
C GLU A 96 -1.44 -20.22 -21.65
N ARG A 97 -2.67 -20.01 -22.11
CA ARG A 97 -3.60 -19.05 -21.48
C ARG A 97 -4.03 -19.46 -20.08
N LYS A 98 -4.30 -20.74 -19.83
CA LYS A 98 -4.67 -21.23 -18.49
C LYS A 98 -3.52 -21.01 -17.51
N GLU A 99 -2.29 -21.33 -17.91
CA GLU A 99 -1.09 -21.10 -17.08
C GLU A 99 -0.89 -19.61 -16.78
N LEU A 100 -0.99 -18.75 -17.79
CA LEU A 100 -0.88 -17.30 -17.62
C LEU A 100 -1.98 -16.74 -16.69
N CYS A 101 -3.23 -17.19 -16.86
CA CYS A 101 -4.33 -16.79 -15.97
C CYS A 101 -4.05 -17.21 -14.52
N ALA A 102 -3.57 -18.43 -14.29
CA ALA A 102 -3.24 -18.91 -12.95
C ALA A 102 -2.09 -18.09 -12.31
N ILE A 103 -1.06 -17.74 -13.09
CA ILE A 103 0.03 -16.86 -12.64
C ILE A 103 -0.53 -15.50 -12.25
N TYR A 104 -1.36 -14.88 -13.09
CA TYR A 104 -1.95 -13.57 -12.80
C TYR A 104 -2.85 -13.60 -11.56
N GLU A 105 -3.63 -14.66 -11.35
CA GLU A 105 -4.42 -14.83 -10.13
C GLU A 105 -3.53 -14.92 -8.89
N GLN A 106 -2.45 -15.70 -8.96
CA GLN A 106 -1.52 -15.84 -7.84
C GLN A 106 -0.77 -14.54 -7.55
N GLU A 107 -0.31 -13.83 -8.58
CA GLU A 107 0.36 -12.53 -8.44
C GLU A 107 -0.59 -11.47 -7.88
N ASN A 108 -1.84 -11.43 -8.36
CA ASN A 108 -2.86 -10.52 -7.86
C ASN A 108 -3.18 -10.80 -6.38
N TYR A 109 -3.30 -12.06 -5.98
CA TYR A 109 -3.47 -12.44 -4.57
C TYR A 109 -2.30 -11.98 -3.71
N LYS A 110 -1.05 -12.19 -4.16
CA LYS A 110 0.15 -11.72 -3.45
C LYS A 110 0.16 -10.20 -3.31
N ALA A 111 -0.13 -9.47 -4.39
CA ALA A 111 -0.20 -8.01 -4.36
C ALA A 111 -1.27 -7.51 -3.37
N LYS A 112 -2.45 -8.13 -3.37
CA LYS A 112 -3.51 -7.80 -2.43
C LYS A 112 -3.11 -8.05 -0.98
N SER A 113 -2.50 -9.21 -0.68
CA SER A 113 -2.02 -9.52 0.67
C SER A 113 -1.01 -8.48 1.17
N ILE A 114 -0.09 -8.03 0.32
CA ILE A 114 0.90 -7.00 0.67
C ILE A 114 0.20 -5.67 1.00
N ILE A 115 -0.82 -5.29 0.22
CA ILE A 115 -1.59 -4.06 0.45
C ILE A 115 -2.38 -4.17 1.76
N ASP A 116 -3.04 -5.32 1.99
CA ASP A 116 -3.84 -5.58 3.19
C ASP A 116 -2.96 -5.52 4.46
N ASP A 117 -1.76 -6.12 4.42
CA ASP A 117 -0.79 -6.07 5.53
C ASP A 117 -0.27 -4.64 5.78
N TYR A 118 -0.01 -3.89 4.71
CA TYR A 118 0.42 -2.50 4.80
C TYR A 118 -0.68 -1.60 5.39
N GLU A 119 -1.93 -1.77 4.96
CA GLU A 119 -3.07 -1.06 5.53
C GLU A 119 -3.28 -1.44 7.01
N ALA A 120 -3.17 -2.73 7.34
CA ALA A 120 -3.31 -3.20 8.71
C ALA A 120 -2.24 -2.60 9.64
N GLY A 121 -0.98 -2.52 9.18
CA GLY A 121 0.11 -1.90 9.93
C GLY A 121 -0.13 -0.40 10.16
N TYR A 122 -0.59 0.34 9.14
CA TYR A 122 -0.99 1.74 9.32
C TYR A 122 -2.11 1.87 10.35
N ARG A 123 -3.16 1.04 10.26
CA ARG A 123 -4.28 1.08 11.19
C ARG A 123 -3.85 0.80 12.62
N GLN A 124 -2.97 -0.18 12.86
CA GLN A 124 -2.43 -0.47 14.18
C GLN A 124 -1.72 0.74 14.81
N LEU A 125 -0.95 1.50 14.02
CA LEU A 125 -0.29 2.71 14.52
C LEU A 125 -1.29 3.81 14.85
N VAL A 126 -2.33 3.97 14.03
CA VAL A 126 -3.43 4.91 14.31
C VAL A 126 -4.17 4.49 15.57
N ASP A 127 -4.57 3.23 15.69
CA ASP A 127 -5.26 2.68 16.87
C ASP A 127 -4.40 2.88 18.12
N GLY A 128 -3.09 2.63 18.04
CA GLY A 128 -2.16 2.89 19.14
C GLY A 128 -2.13 4.36 19.60
N ILE A 129 -2.33 5.33 18.70
CA ILE A 129 -2.51 6.75 19.07
C ILE A 129 -3.86 6.98 19.76
N LEU A 130 -4.94 6.38 19.23
CA LEU A 130 -6.30 6.57 19.74
C LEU A 130 -6.52 5.93 21.11
N GLU A 131 -5.87 4.80 21.37
CA GLU A 131 -5.91 4.07 22.64
C GLU A 131 -5.07 4.77 23.72
N ASN A 132 -4.07 5.58 23.33
CA ASN A 132 -3.16 6.27 24.24
C ASN A 132 -3.18 7.80 24.02
N PRO A 133 -4.35 8.47 24.14
CA PRO A 133 -4.53 9.86 23.72
C PRO A 133 -3.73 10.89 24.53
N SER A 134 -3.19 10.51 25.68
CA SER A 134 -2.41 11.37 26.58
C SER A 134 -0.94 10.97 26.69
N ASP A 135 -0.51 9.88 26.04
CA ASP A 135 0.88 9.41 26.10
C ASP A 135 1.70 9.99 24.94
N VAL A 136 2.41 11.09 25.21
CA VAL A 136 3.21 11.80 24.20
C VAL A 136 4.27 10.91 23.55
N ALA A 137 4.85 9.95 24.29
CA ALA A 137 5.92 9.11 23.77
C ALA A 137 5.37 8.11 22.74
N ILE A 138 4.27 7.43 23.07
CA ILE A 138 3.59 6.51 22.16
C ILE A 138 3.08 7.26 20.93
N ILE A 139 2.44 8.42 21.13
CA ILE A 139 1.89 9.23 20.04
C ILE A 139 3.01 9.65 19.07
N LYS A 140 4.11 10.21 19.58
CA LYS A 140 5.25 10.63 18.75
C LYS A 140 5.88 9.45 18.00
N ALA A 141 6.06 8.31 18.66
CA ALA A 141 6.61 7.10 18.04
C ALA A 141 5.73 6.62 16.87
N ASN A 142 4.42 6.50 17.10
CA ASN A 142 3.49 6.06 16.06
C ASN A 142 3.40 7.05 14.89
N ILE A 143 3.38 8.36 15.15
CA ILE A 143 3.39 9.38 14.10
C ILE A 143 4.70 9.33 13.29
N ALA A 144 5.85 9.15 13.95
CA ALA A 144 7.14 9.05 13.28
C ALA A 144 7.21 7.82 12.36
N GLU A 145 6.66 6.70 12.81
CA GLU A 145 6.54 5.46 12.04
C GLU A 145 5.58 5.63 10.86
N ILE A 146 4.39 6.19 11.07
CA ILE A 146 3.42 6.50 10.01
C ILE A 146 4.07 7.39 8.94
N ALA A 147 4.73 8.47 9.36
CA ALA A 147 5.30 9.44 8.43
C ALA A 147 6.53 8.92 7.67
N SER A 148 7.20 7.87 8.19
CA SER A 148 8.40 7.31 7.56
C SER A 148 8.10 6.09 6.69
N ASN A 149 7.25 5.18 7.17
CA ASN A 149 7.01 3.88 6.54
C ASN A 149 5.61 3.78 5.91
N TYR A 150 4.67 4.62 6.32
CA TYR A 150 3.29 4.65 5.81
C TYR A 150 2.96 5.93 5.02
N ALA A 151 3.97 6.60 4.48
CA ALA A 151 3.82 7.89 3.80
C ALA A 151 2.80 7.88 2.64
N TRP A 152 2.66 6.75 1.93
CA TRP A 152 1.69 6.63 0.84
C TRP A 152 0.24 6.65 1.35
N ILE A 153 -0.07 5.84 2.36
CA ILE A 153 -1.40 5.87 3.00
C ILE A 153 -1.63 7.22 3.66
N LEU A 154 -0.63 7.77 4.37
CA LEU A 154 -0.74 9.10 4.98
C LEU A 154 -1.07 10.16 3.93
N LYS A 155 -0.42 10.15 2.76
CA LYS A 155 -0.74 11.08 1.67
C LYS A 155 -2.21 11.01 1.25
N LEU A 156 -2.80 9.81 1.21
CA LEU A 156 -4.19 9.60 0.83
C LEU A 156 -5.18 9.85 1.99
N ASN A 157 -4.76 9.62 3.24
CA ASN A 157 -5.64 9.56 4.41
C ASN A 157 -5.41 10.69 5.44
N HIS A 158 -4.43 11.58 5.26
CA HIS A 158 -4.07 12.66 6.21
C HIS A 158 -5.29 13.47 6.69
N ARG A 159 -6.23 13.76 5.79
CA ARG A 159 -7.49 14.45 6.11
C ARG A 159 -8.30 13.67 7.15
N ASN A 160 -8.55 12.39 6.89
CA ASN A 160 -9.31 11.54 7.81
C ASN A 160 -8.56 11.37 9.14
N LEU A 161 -7.25 11.09 9.09
CA LEU A 161 -6.41 10.99 10.27
C LEU A 161 -6.53 12.24 11.15
N PHE A 162 -6.45 13.45 10.56
CA PHE A 162 -6.60 14.69 11.29
C PHE A 162 -7.94 14.79 12.03
N TYR A 163 -9.06 14.52 11.36
CA TYR A 163 -10.37 14.63 12.00
C TYR A 163 -10.59 13.59 13.10
N VAL A 164 -10.12 12.35 12.89
CA VAL A 164 -10.18 11.30 13.92
C VAL A 164 -9.34 11.69 15.13
N LEU A 165 -8.11 12.16 14.94
CA LEU A 165 -7.23 12.57 16.03
C LEU A 165 -7.76 13.81 16.75
N ARG A 166 -8.27 14.79 16.01
CA ARG A 166 -8.88 16.01 16.56
C ARG A 166 -9.98 15.70 17.57
N GLU A 167 -10.83 14.72 17.29
CA GLU A 167 -11.93 14.35 18.17
C GLU A 167 -11.47 13.63 19.44
N LYS A 168 -10.27 13.04 19.42
CA LYS A 168 -9.76 12.20 20.51
C LYS A 168 -8.67 12.86 21.34
N SER A 169 -7.74 13.58 20.73
CA SER A 169 -6.56 14.11 21.41
C SER A 169 -6.02 15.37 20.73
N VAL A 170 -6.07 16.49 21.45
CA VAL A 170 -5.37 17.73 21.08
C VAL A 170 -3.86 17.50 21.04
N LEU A 171 -3.34 16.68 21.95
CA LEU A 171 -1.92 16.30 22.00
C LEU A 171 -1.49 15.58 20.71
N ALA A 172 -2.30 14.66 20.19
CA ALA A 172 -2.01 13.98 18.93
C ALA A 172 -1.96 14.95 17.75
N VAL A 173 -2.85 15.95 17.69
CA VAL A 173 -2.79 17.02 16.68
C VAL A 173 -1.49 17.81 16.82
N MET A 174 -1.07 18.17 18.03
CA MET A 174 0.19 18.89 18.24
C MET A 174 1.40 18.05 17.83
N CYS A 175 1.42 16.75 18.13
CA CYS A 175 2.49 15.84 17.72
C CYS A 175 2.57 15.66 16.19
N LEU A 176 1.46 15.76 15.45
CA LEU A 176 1.49 15.81 13.98
C LEU A 176 2.24 17.04 13.45
N LEU A 177 2.18 18.17 14.17
CA LEU A 177 2.86 19.41 13.78
C LEU A 177 4.36 19.40 14.17
N MET A 178 4.70 18.69 15.25
CA MET A 178 6.08 18.47 15.68
C MET A 178 6.88 17.64 14.69
N ASN A 179 6.24 16.67 14.03
CA ASN A 179 6.90 15.82 13.06
C ASN A 179 7.07 16.54 11.71
N GLU A 180 8.32 16.67 11.25
CA GLU A 180 8.69 17.41 10.05
C GLU A 180 8.05 16.89 8.76
N LYS A 181 7.83 15.57 8.66
CA LYS A 181 7.25 14.95 7.47
C LYS A 181 5.73 15.12 7.45
N SER A 182 5.05 15.01 8.58
CA SER A 182 3.59 15.11 8.63
C SER A 182 3.06 16.54 8.66
N ARG A 183 3.79 17.49 9.26
CA ARG A 183 3.30 18.88 9.43
C ARG A 183 2.93 19.58 8.13
N ASN A 184 3.56 19.22 7.02
CA ASN A 184 3.29 19.79 5.70
C ASN A 184 1.91 19.42 5.15
N TYR A 185 1.21 18.43 5.70
CA TYR A 185 -0.19 18.16 5.36
C TYR A 185 -1.16 19.14 6.03
N TYR A 186 -0.74 19.82 7.09
CA TYR A 186 -1.64 20.59 7.96
C TYR A 186 -1.26 22.07 8.11
N LEU A 187 -0.02 22.43 7.80
CA LEU A 187 0.47 23.82 7.81
C LEU A 187 0.61 24.35 6.38
N PRO A 188 0.34 25.64 6.12
CA PRO A 188 0.54 26.24 4.81
C PRO A 188 1.98 26.05 4.32
N VAL A 189 2.12 25.64 3.06
CA VAL A 189 3.42 25.48 2.40
C VAL A 189 3.46 26.42 1.20
N GLU A 190 4.60 27.10 1.03
CA GLU A 190 4.86 27.92 -0.15
C GLU A 190 4.99 27.05 -1.40
N ILE A 191 4.28 27.41 -2.46
CA ILE A 191 4.37 26.83 -3.79
C ILE A 191 4.78 27.93 -4.75
N THR A 192 5.79 27.64 -5.57
CA THR A 192 6.16 28.48 -6.71
C THR A 192 5.36 28.02 -7.94
N GLU A 193 4.56 28.93 -8.48
CA GLU A 193 3.79 28.74 -9.71
C GLU A 193 4.69 28.76 -10.95
N GLU A 194 4.18 28.32 -12.10
CA GLU A 194 4.92 28.30 -13.38
C GLU A 194 5.37 29.70 -13.83
N ASP A 195 4.66 30.75 -13.43
CA ASP A 195 4.99 32.15 -13.72
C ASP A 195 5.99 32.78 -12.74
N GLY A 196 6.48 32.00 -11.76
CA GLY A 196 7.40 32.45 -10.72
C GLY A 196 6.73 33.09 -9.49
N THR A 197 5.41 33.21 -9.47
CA THR A 197 4.67 33.71 -8.30
C THR A 197 4.72 32.71 -7.15
N VAL A 198 5.01 33.17 -5.93
CA VAL A 198 4.94 32.33 -4.71
C VAL A 198 3.56 32.50 -4.07
N THR A 199 2.83 31.40 -3.90
CA THR A 199 1.55 31.36 -3.19
C THR A 199 1.55 30.30 -2.11
N LEU A 200 0.59 30.33 -1.19
CA LEU A 200 0.40 29.26 -0.21
C LEU A 200 -0.54 28.19 -0.78
N ASP A 201 -0.21 26.93 -0.56
CA ASP A 201 -1.00 25.80 -1.05
C ASP A 201 -2.45 25.77 -0.52
N THR A 202 -2.68 26.34 0.66
CA THR A 202 -4.02 26.56 1.22
C THR A 202 -4.90 27.49 0.38
N ALA A 203 -4.34 28.29 -0.53
CA ALA A 203 -5.12 29.09 -1.46
C ALA A 203 -5.87 28.24 -2.50
N LYS A 204 -5.32 27.06 -2.83
CA LYS A 204 -5.87 26.11 -3.80
C LYS A 204 -6.46 24.85 -3.15
N ASN A 205 -6.14 24.61 -1.87
CA ASN A 205 -6.61 23.46 -1.11
C ASN A 205 -7.51 23.89 0.06
N ALA A 206 -8.82 23.91 -0.19
CA ALA A 206 -9.83 24.33 0.80
C ALA A 206 -9.88 23.41 2.03
N ASP A 207 -9.68 22.10 1.86
CA ASP A 207 -9.66 21.14 2.97
C ASP A 207 -8.45 21.39 3.88
N LYS A 208 -7.27 21.58 3.31
CA LYS A 208 -6.07 21.92 4.07
C LYS A 208 -6.22 23.25 4.80
N LYS A 209 -6.80 24.26 4.13
CA LYS A 209 -7.13 25.54 4.75
C LYS A 209 -8.04 25.36 5.95
N ALA A 210 -9.09 24.54 5.85
CA ALA A 210 -10.01 24.28 6.95
C ALA A 210 -9.33 23.57 8.14
N MET A 211 -8.46 22.59 7.88
CA MET A 211 -7.67 21.93 8.94
C MET A 211 -6.73 22.93 9.63
N PHE A 212 -6.04 23.77 8.86
CA PHE A 212 -5.15 24.81 9.39
C PHE A 212 -5.90 25.86 10.23
N GLU A 213 -7.02 26.37 9.73
CA GLU A 213 -7.87 27.31 10.48
C GLU A 213 -8.38 26.70 11.78
N TYR A 214 -8.74 25.41 11.75
CA TYR A 214 -9.11 24.68 12.96
C TYR A 214 -7.97 24.64 13.96
N ILE A 215 -6.75 24.31 13.55
CA ILE A 215 -5.57 24.30 14.43
C ILE A 215 -5.38 25.69 15.06
N CYS A 216 -5.47 26.76 14.26
CA CYS A 216 -5.33 28.14 14.72
C CYS A 216 -6.40 28.53 15.76
N LEU A 217 -7.62 28.02 15.62
CA LEU A 217 -8.70 28.23 16.59
C LEU A 217 -8.53 27.36 17.84
N MET A 218 -8.06 26.13 17.67
CA MET A 218 -7.86 25.15 18.74
C MET A 218 -6.88 25.68 19.80
N ILE A 219 -5.76 26.27 19.37
CA ILE A 219 -4.75 26.82 20.31
C ILE A 219 -5.24 28.06 21.08
N LYS A 220 -6.36 28.67 20.66
CA LYS A 220 -6.97 29.85 21.32
C LYS A 220 -8.07 29.47 22.30
N ARG A 221 -8.44 28.19 22.38
CA ARG A 221 -9.47 27.74 23.33
C ARG A 221 -8.97 27.95 24.76
N SER A 222 -9.89 28.31 25.65
CA SER A 222 -9.58 28.54 27.07
C SER A 222 -9.05 27.27 27.77
N ASP A 223 -9.49 26.10 27.33
CA ASP A 223 -9.08 24.79 27.86
C ASP A 223 -7.83 24.22 27.19
N PHE A 224 -7.23 24.90 26.20
CA PHE A 224 -6.08 24.37 25.46
C PHE A 224 -4.91 24.05 26.39
N THR A 225 -4.54 25.00 27.25
CA THR A 225 -3.41 24.83 28.20
C THR A 225 -3.67 23.69 29.18
N THR A 226 -4.90 23.59 29.69
CA THR A 226 -5.29 22.53 30.63
C THR A 226 -5.46 21.18 29.95
N THR A 227 -5.69 21.11 28.64
CA THR A 227 -5.83 19.85 27.91
C THR A 227 -4.47 19.20 27.62
N LEU A 228 -3.44 20.01 27.40
CA LEU A 228 -2.09 19.52 27.09
C LEU A 228 -1.24 19.27 28.33
N GLU A 229 -1.61 19.87 29.46
CA GLU A 229 -0.96 19.72 30.77
C GLU A 229 0.58 19.73 30.67
N GLY A 230 1.26 18.77 31.31
CA GLY A 230 2.72 18.66 31.37
C GLY A 230 3.45 18.54 30.02
N ASN A 231 2.73 18.46 28.90
CA ASN A 231 3.31 18.48 27.55
C ASN A 231 3.45 19.89 26.97
N LEU A 232 2.78 20.90 27.55
CA LEU A 232 2.84 22.30 27.14
C LEU A 232 3.51 23.14 28.22
N VAL A 233 4.64 23.74 27.87
CA VAL A 233 5.32 24.68 28.74
C VAL A 233 4.73 26.07 28.53
N SER A 234 4.47 26.76 29.64
CA SER A 234 3.93 28.11 29.69
C SER A 234 4.84 28.98 30.53
N PHE A 235 5.44 30.00 29.91
CA PHE A 235 6.32 30.95 30.59
C PHE A 235 5.77 32.36 30.47
N SER A 236 5.80 33.12 31.57
CA SER A 236 5.49 34.55 31.61
C SER A 236 6.47 35.28 32.52
N GLY A 237 6.95 36.45 32.09
CA GLY A 237 7.82 37.28 32.92
C GLY A 237 8.57 38.34 32.13
N MET A 238 8.73 39.51 32.74
CA MET A 238 9.59 40.56 32.22
C MET A 238 11.05 40.12 32.27
N THR A 239 11.78 40.41 31.20
CA THR A 239 13.22 40.14 31.09
C THR A 239 14.05 41.43 31.06
N ASP A 240 13.43 42.59 31.29
CA ASP A 240 14.05 43.93 31.28
C ASP A 240 14.88 44.21 30.02
N GLY A 241 14.44 43.65 28.88
CA GLY A 241 15.12 43.78 27.59
C GLY A 241 16.29 42.82 27.38
N TYR A 242 16.63 41.98 28.36
CA TYR A 242 17.63 40.94 28.23
C TYR A 242 17.03 39.63 27.72
N TRP A 243 17.87 38.77 27.17
CA TRP A 243 17.50 37.40 26.83
C TRP A 243 17.54 36.54 28.08
N LYS A 244 16.48 35.76 28.26
CA LYS A 244 16.39 34.73 29.30
C LYS A 244 16.47 33.35 28.66
N ASP A 245 17.44 32.58 29.11
CA ASP A 245 17.63 31.19 28.71
C ASP A 245 16.54 30.35 29.39
N LEU A 246 15.58 29.85 28.61
CA LEU A 246 14.50 29.00 29.12
C LEU A 246 14.83 27.52 28.94
N GLU A 247 15.31 27.16 27.74
CA GLU A 247 15.63 25.78 27.39
C GLU A 247 17.02 25.69 26.76
N PRO A 248 17.84 24.71 27.14
CA PRO A 248 19.20 24.60 26.66
C PRO A 248 19.25 24.15 25.20
N LYS A 249 20.38 24.46 24.55
CA LYS A 249 20.71 23.94 23.22
C LYS A 249 20.83 22.41 23.22
N GLY A 250 20.47 21.78 22.11
CA GLY A 250 20.54 20.33 21.88
C GLY A 250 19.19 19.62 21.98
N LYS A 251 18.14 20.36 22.34
CA LYS A 251 16.75 19.89 22.33
C LYS A 251 15.91 20.81 21.46
N ARG A 252 14.94 20.24 20.74
CA ARG A 252 14.10 21.01 19.82
C ARG A 252 12.74 21.32 20.44
N TYR A 253 12.24 22.51 20.21
CA TYR A 253 10.97 22.97 20.75
C TYR A 253 10.14 23.63 19.66
N MET A 254 8.86 23.28 19.60
CA MET A 254 7.87 23.91 18.74
C MET A 254 7.21 25.05 19.50
N ILE A 255 7.34 26.27 19.00
CA ILE A 255 6.66 27.44 19.57
C ILE A 255 5.21 27.43 19.12
N VAL A 256 4.29 27.38 20.10
CA VAL A 256 2.84 27.31 19.85
C VAL A 256 2.23 28.70 19.73
N SER A 257 2.57 29.59 20.66
CA SER A 257 2.14 30.98 20.62
C SER A 257 3.02 31.86 21.51
N MET A 258 2.97 33.17 21.24
CA MET A 258 3.75 34.17 21.96
C MET A 258 2.98 35.49 21.99
N GLY A 259 3.18 36.29 23.05
CA GLY A 259 2.59 37.63 23.18
C GLY A 259 3.15 38.62 22.17
N ASP A 260 2.33 39.61 21.78
CA ASP A 260 2.76 40.65 20.85
C ASP A 260 3.81 41.57 21.48
N GLY A 261 4.91 41.83 20.77
CA GLY A 261 6.06 42.59 21.29
C GLY A 261 7.10 41.75 22.04
N ASP A 262 6.90 40.44 22.17
CA ASP A 262 7.91 39.52 22.68
C ASP A 262 8.77 38.93 21.54
N TYR A 263 9.89 38.30 21.92
CA TYR A 263 10.80 37.66 20.98
C TYR A 263 11.27 36.30 21.48
N VAL A 264 11.49 35.38 20.54
CA VAL A 264 12.08 34.06 20.79
C VAL A 264 13.20 33.78 19.78
N ARG A 265 14.18 32.97 20.16
CA ARG A 265 15.23 32.47 19.26
C ARG A 265 15.80 31.14 19.77
N SER A 266 16.57 30.46 18.93
CA SER A 266 17.35 29.30 19.34
C SER A 266 18.38 29.67 20.40
N ALA A 267 18.63 28.77 21.35
CA ALA A 267 19.49 29.04 22.50
C ALA A 267 20.93 29.33 22.09
N GLY A 268 21.48 30.43 22.62
CA GLY A 268 22.86 30.84 22.40
C GLY A 268 23.18 31.33 20.98
N HIS A 269 22.16 31.57 20.14
CA HIS A 269 22.35 32.18 18.83
C HIS A 269 22.32 33.72 18.91
N SER A 270 23.28 34.38 18.26
CA SER A 270 23.24 35.83 18.04
C SER A 270 22.55 36.13 16.70
N GLY A 271 21.45 36.89 16.74
CA GLY A 271 20.55 37.07 15.60
C GLY A 271 19.55 35.91 15.43
N GLY A 272 18.66 36.01 14.45
CA GLY A 272 17.56 35.03 14.27
C GLY A 272 16.39 35.26 15.23
N ASP A 273 16.23 36.49 15.72
CA ASP A 273 15.15 36.90 16.60
C ASP A 273 13.80 36.78 15.87
N LEU A 274 12.92 35.92 16.39
CA LEU A 274 11.58 35.73 15.88
C LEU A 274 10.62 36.58 16.71
N SER A 275 9.93 37.52 16.06
CA SER A 275 8.87 38.32 16.66
C SER A 275 7.56 37.53 16.76
N SER A 276 6.56 38.11 17.41
CA SER A 276 5.18 37.60 17.42
C SER A 276 4.64 37.30 16.01
N ALA A 277 4.96 38.15 15.02
CA ALA A 277 4.55 37.98 13.63
C ALA A 277 5.25 36.79 12.93
N ASP A 278 6.47 36.48 13.35
CA ASP A 278 7.22 35.33 12.83
C ASP A 278 6.71 34.01 13.41
N ILE A 279 6.10 34.05 14.59
CA ILE A 279 5.57 32.88 15.29
C ILE A 279 4.10 32.62 14.97
N LEU A 280 3.30 33.68 14.82
CA LEU A 280 1.84 33.59 14.73
C LEU A 280 1.38 32.58 13.67
N ASN A 281 0.76 31.50 14.14
CA ASN A 281 0.24 30.38 13.34
C ASN A 281 1.28 29.64 12.48
N LYS A 282 2.58 29.83 12.71
CA LYS A 282 3.65 29.16 11.94
C LYS A 282 4.20 27.91 12.61
N PHE A 283 4.02 27.77 13.94
CA PHE A 283 4.47 26.61 14.70
C PHE A 283 5.97 26.32 14.51
N VAL A 284 6.81 27.37 14.60
CA VAL A 284 8.24 27.29 14.29
C VAL A 284 8.94 26.34 15.27
N ILE A 285 9.87 25.54 14.78
CA ILE A 285 10.73 24.68 15.61
C ILE A 285 12.10 25.34 15.76
N VAL A 286 12.58 25.45 16.99
CA VAL A 286 13.88 26.04 17.37
C VAL A 286 14.73 25.05 18.17
N ASP A 287 16.05 25.25 18.20
CA ASP A 287 17.02 24.46 18.99
C ASP A 287 17.33 25.20 20.30
N GLY A 288 16.78 24.72 21.42
CA GLY A 288 16.66 25.47 22.66
C GLY A 288 15.73 26.68 22.55
N VAL A 289 15.54 27.40 23.65
CA VAL A 289 14.64 28.55 23.73
C VAL A 289 15.27 29.66 24.56
N ASP A 290 15.64 30.77 23.90
CA ASP A 290 15.87 32.06 24.55
C ASP A 290 14.64 32.94 24.35
N TYR A 291 14.18 33.60 25.41
CA TYR A 291 12.99 34.44 25.37
C TYR A 291 13.25 35.85 25.91
N LYS A 292 12.60 36.84 25.32
CA LYS A 292 12.67 38.25 25.73
C LYS A 292 11.28 38.87 25.73
N SER A 293 10.89 39.45 26.85
CA SER A 293 9.61 40.14 27.02
C SER A 293 9.74 41.37 27.90
N ASN A 294 8.90 42.37 27.64
CA ASN A 294 8.70 43.54 28.49
C ASN A 294 7.36 43.50 29.23
N SER A 295 6.72 42.33 29.33
CA SER A 295 5.47 42.13 30.05
C SER A 295 5.52 40.93 30.98
N ASP A 296 4.91 41.07 32.15
CA ASP A 296 4.71 40.00 33.14
C ASP A 296 3.47 39.15 32.88
N THR A 297 2.56 39.62 32.03
CA THR A 297 1.28 38.96 31.74
C THR A 297 1.25 38.23 30.40
N ARG A 298 2.14 38.58 29.46
CA ARG A 298 2.28 37.87 28.19
C ARG A 298 2.88 36.48 28.43
N LYS A 299 2.44 35.52 27.61
CA LYS A 299 2.82 34.12 27.73
C LYS A 299 3.51 33.65 26.47
N LEU A 300 4.62 32.95 26.65
CA LEU A 300 5.21 32.06 25.66
C LEU A 300 4.69 30.64 25.92
N LEU A 301 4.12 30.02 24.90
CA LEU A 301 3.68 28.63 24.92
C LEU A 301 4.52 27.80 23.95
N TYR A 302 5.11 26.71 24.41
CA TYR A 302 5.96 25.85 23.58
C TYR A 302 5.95 24.39 24.07
N MET A 303 6.37 23.48 23.20
CA MET A 303 6.37 22.04 23.47
C MET A 303 7.68 21.40 22.95
N GLU A 304 8.23 20.43 23.68
CA GLU A 304 9.40 19.65 23.23
C GLU A 304 9.02 18.77 22.03
N VAL A 305 9.89 18.73 21.01
CA VAL A 305 9.72 17.98 19.74
C VAL A 305 10.36 16.60 19.85
#